data_AF-A0A5C3NL63-F1
#
_entry.id   AF-A0A5C3NL63-F1
#
_cell.length_a   1.000
_cell.length_b   1.000
_cell.length_c   1.000
_cell.angle_alpha   90.00
_cell.angle_beta   90.00
_cell.angle_gamma   90.00
#
_symmetry.space_group_name_H-M   'P 1'
#
loop_
_entity.id
_entity.type
_entity.pdbx_description
1 polymer ?
#
loop_
_entity_poly.entity_id
_entity_poly.type
_entity_poly.pdbx_seq_one_letter_code
_entity_poly.pdbx_strand_id
1 'polypeptide(L)'
;MSTCPKATPRVPYAALNMPGPVLEVDPEALTALLKSFSAPLPNLSFASSKAGPLTAARTNVDKPLLCPPEHKLLQASQHSLAPGNSSKSEQTRGLNSSSKSEPEHPRATSQQIIALLTLLDKLDAEVVGEVQRVQENIKETRAEIREYRREKRARVERGRERAEVMKRMTVGADSDFWAGV
;
A
#
# COMPACT_ATOMS: atom_id res chain seq x y z
N MET A 1 36.05 -10.10 -34.09
CA MET A 1 35.27 -8.86 -34.29
C MET A 1 34.76 -8.42 -32.93
N SER A 2 35.29 -7.31 -32.41
CA SER A 2 35.04 -6.81 -31.05
C SER A 2 33.81 -5.90 -31.06
N THR A 3 32.74 -6.27 -30.38
CA THR A 3 31.52 -5.46 -30.28
C THR A 3 31.63 -4.52 -29.07
N CYS A 4 31.72 -3.22 -29.34
CA CYS A 4 31.72 -2.20 -28.30
C CYS A 4 30.33 -2.11 -27.62
N PRO A 5 30.25 -2.05 -26.28
CA PRO A 5 28.98 -1.86 -25.58
C PRO A 5 28.43 -0.44 -25.83
N LYS A 6 27.21 -0.39 -26.34
CA LYS A 6 26.46 0.83 -26.67
C LYS A 6 26.13 1.58 -25.38
N ALA A 7 26.75 2.73 -25.17
CA ALA A 7 26.50 3.59 -24.03
C ALA A 7 25.04 4.07 -24.02
N THR A 8 24.32 3.80 -22.94
CA THR A 8 22.97 4.32 -22.71
C THR A 8 23.06 5.79 -22.27
N PRO A 9 22.29 6.69 -22.89
CA PRO A 9 22.30 8.10 -22.50
C PRO A 9 21.69 8.25 -21.09
N ARG A 10 22.50 8.79 -20.18
CA ARG A 10 22.07 9.26 -18.85
C ARG A 10 21.07 10.40 -19.06
N VAL A 11 19.81 10.17 -18.72
CA VAL A 11 18.79 11.23 -18.67
C VAL A 11 19.12 12.12 -17.48
N PRO A 12 19.35 13.44 -17.65
CA PRO A 12 19.54 14.34 -16.53
C PRO A 12 18.22 14.48 -15.78
N TYR A 13 18.18 14.01 -14.54
CA TYR A 13 17.10 14.31 -13.60
C TYR A 13 17.21 15.79 -13.21
N ALA A 14 16.65 16.67 -14.04
CA ALA A 14 16.40 18.05 -13.64
C ALA A 14 15.38 18.03 -12.51
N ALA A 15 15.80 18.51 -11.35
CA ALA A 15 15.01 18.65 -10.15
C ALA A 15 13.78 19.54 -10.41
N LEU A 16 12.60 18.92 -10.51
CA LEU A 16 11.32 19.61 -10.44
C LEU A 16 11.00 19.89 -8.97
N ASN A 17 11.65 20.90 -8.40
CA ASN A 17 11.23 21.52 -7.14
C ASN A 17 10.12 22.53 -7.47
N MET A 18 8.92 22.02 -7.77
CA MET A 18 7.73 22.86 -7.86
C MET A 18 7.13 22.95 -6.46
N PRO A 19 6.94 24.15 -5.88
CA PRO A 19 6.16 24.29 -4.66
C PRO A 19 4.74 23.78 -4.97
N GLY A 20 4.37 22.67 -4.33
CA GLY A 20 3.03 22.11 -4.46
C GLY A 20 1.98 23.13 -3.99
N PRO A 21 0.79 23.14 -4.59
CA PRO A 21 -0.29 24.01 -4.12
C PRO A 21 -0.55 23.69 -2.65
N VAL A 22 -0.49 24.73 -1.81
CA VAL A 22 -0.96 24.66 -0.44
C VAL A 22 -2.46 24.40 -0.54
N LEU A 23 -2.86 23.13 -0.41
CA LEU A 23 -4.26 22.75 -0.33
C LEU A 23 -4.75 23.28 1.02
N GLU A 24 -5.37 24.45 0.98
CA GLU A 24 -6.10 25.02 2.10
C GLU A 24 -7.24 24.06 2.43
N VAL A 25 -7.03 23.27 3.49
CA VAL A 25 -8.01 22.27 3.93
C VAL A 25 -9.10 23.01 4.68
N ASP A 26 -10.28 23.09 4.06
CA ASP A 26 -11.46 23.69 4.66
C ASP A 26 -11.85 22.93 5.93
N PRO A 27 -11.84 23.58 7.12
CA PRO A 27 -12.18 22.91 8.38
C PRO A 27 -13.62 22.39 8.41
N GLU A 28 -14.55 22.97 7.64
CA GLU A 28 -15.91 22.45 7.55
C GLU A 28 -15.98 21.09 6.83
N ALA A 29 -15.16 20.90 5.79
CA ALA A 29 -15.09 19.63 5.07
C ALA A 29 -14.55 18.49 5.94
N LEU A 30 -13.54 18.77 6.78
CA LEU A 30 -13.02 17.81 7.76
C LEU A 30 -14.08 17.41 8.79
N THR A 31 -14.87 18.38 9.25
CA THR A 31 -15.90 18.14 10.26
C THR A 31 -17.07 17.32 9.69
N ALA A 32 -17.45 17.57 8.42
CA ALA A 32 -18.44 16.77 7.71
C ALA A 32 -17.96 15.33 7.50
N LEU A 33 -16.68 15.14 7.17
CA LEU A 33 -16.08 13.81 7.00
C LEU A 33 -16.10 13.03 8.33
N LEU A 34 -15.69 13.66 9.43
CA LEU A 34 -15.72 13.03 10.77
C LEU A 34 -17.13 12.63 11.21
N LYS A 35 -18.15 13.42 10.88
CA LYS A 35 -19.55 13.07 11.16
C LYS A 35 -20.01 11.83 10.38
N SER A 36 -19.46 11.59 9.18
CA SER A 36 -19.83 10.41 8.38
C SER A 36 -19.35 9.08 8.98
N PHE A 37 -18.24 9.08 9.73
CA PHE A 37 -17.72 7.88 10.40
C PHE A 37 -18.43 7.55 11.72
N SER A 38 -19.17 8.50 12.30
CA SER A 38 -19.94 8.28 13.53
C SER A 38 -21.35 7.74 13.28
N ALA A 39 -21.74 7.51 12.03
CA ALA A 39 -23.01 6.87 11.72
C ALA A 39 -22.96 5.40 12.17
N PRO A 40 -23.98 4.90 12.92
CA PRO A 40 -24.06 3.50 13.28
C PRO A 40 -24.00 2.66 12.00
N LEU A 41 -22.99 1.78 11.89
CA LEU A 41 -22.86 0.90 10.75
C LEU A 41 -24.16 0.09 10.63
N PRO A 42 -24.81 0.05 9.45
CA PRO A 42 -25.97 -0.79 9.27
C PRO A 42 -25.56 -2.23 9.61
N ASN A 43 -26.38 -2.91 10.42
CA ASN A 43 -26.17 -4.30 10.80
C ASN A 43 -25.92 -5.15 9.56
N LEU A 44 -24.65 -5.38 9.23
CA LEU A 44 -24.23 -6.27 8.17
C LEU A 44 -24.43 -7.68 8.71
N SER A 45 -25.65 -8.18 8.56
CA SER A 45 -25.95 -9.60 8.72
C SER A 45 -25.09 -10.36 7.72
N PHE A 46 -23.98 -10.91 8.20
CA PHE A 46 -23.17 -11.88 7.48
C PHE A 46 -24.04 -13.10 7.22
N ALA A 47 -24.70 -13.12 6.06
CA ALA A 47 -25.32 -14.31 5.53
C ALA A 47 -24.20 -15.34 5.30
N SER A 48 -24.04 -16.22 6.27
CA SER A 48 -23.19 -17.40 6.24
C SER A 48 -23.55 -18.22 5.00
N SER A 49 -22.74 -18.04 3.95
CA SER A 49 -22.89 -18.78 2.71
C SER A 49 -22.37 -20.19 2.93
N LYS A 50 -23.32 -21.08 3.22
CA LYS A 50 -23.19 -22.53 3.27
C LYS A 50 -22.50 -23.01 1.99
N ALA A 51 -21.27 -23.50 2.14
CA ALA A 51 -20.48 -24.09 1.06
C ALA A 51 -21.22 -25.31 0.48
N GLY A 52 -21.71 -25.17 -0.74
CA GLY A 52 -22.13 -26.30 -1.58
C GLY A 52 -20.92 -26.84 -2.37
N PRO A 53 -20.83 -28.16 -2.59
CA PRO A 53 -19.74 -28.74 -3.36
C PRO A 53 -19.94 -28.46 -4.85
N LEU A 54 -19.02 -27.69 -5.46
CA LEU A 54 -19.00 -27.46 -6.89
C LEU A 54 -18.36 -28.65 -7.60
N THR A 55 -19.19 -29.43 -8.29
CA THR A 55 -18.76 -30.37 -9.32
C THR A 55 -18.18 -29.61 -10.51
N ALA A 56 -17.08 -30.14 -11.04
CA ALA A 56 -16.30 -29.55 -12.12
C ALA A 56 -17.11 -29.47 -13.43
N ALA A 57 -17.41 -28.24 -13.85
CA ALA A 57 -17.84 -27.95 -15.22
C ALA A 57 -16.69 -27.26 -15.96
N ARG A 58 -15.95 -28.06 -16.73
CA ARG A 58 -15.01 -27.64 -17.76
C ARG A 58 -15.82 -26.93 -18.86
N THR A 59 -15.75 -25.61 -18.95
CA THR A 59 -16.14 -24.90 -20.17
C THR A 59 -14.97 -24.05 -20.65
N ASN A 60 -14.51 -24.45 -21.81
CA ASN A 60 -13.52 -23.82 -22.65
C ASN A 60 -14.13 -22.51 -23.16
N VAL A 61 -13.55 -21.36 -22.81
CA VAL A 61 -13.89 -20.07 -23.41
C VAL A 61 -12.60 -19.29 -23.62
N ASP A 62 -12.12 -19.31 -24.86
CA ASP A 62 -11.25 -18.28 -25.41
C ASP A 62 -11.96 -16.93 -25.25
N LYS A 63 -11.58 -16.19 -24.22
CA LYS A 63 -12.03 -14.83 -23.97
C LYS A 63 -10.80 -13.93 -24.15
N PRO A 64 -10.78 -13.02 -25.14
CA PRO A 64 -9.70 -12.06 -25.25
C PRO A 64 -9.73 -11.19 -23.99
N LEU A 65 -8.63 -11.24 -23.25
CA LEU A 65 -8.40 -10.42 -22.06
C LEU A 65 -8.43 -8.96 -22.49
N LEU A 66 -9.57 -8.32 -22.25
CA LEU A 66 -9.73 -6.87 -22.26
C LEU A 66 -8.71 -6.33 -21.25
N CYS A 67 -7.67 -5.68 -21.75
CA CYS A 67 -6.70 -4.97 -20.92
C CYS A 67 -7.47 -3.93 -20.09
N PRO A 68 -7.42 -3.98 -18.74
CA PRO A 68 -7.93 -2.85 -17.98
C PRO A 68 -7.07 -1.63 -18.32
N PRO A 69 -7.68 -0.44 -18.47
CA PRO A 69 -6.93 0.78 -18.70
C PRO A 69 -5.99 0.99 -17.52
N GLU A 70 -4.74 1.34 -17.84
CA GLU A 70 -3.73 1.67 -16.86
C GLU A 70 -4.23 2.82 -15.96
N HIS A 71 -4.75 2.48 -14.79
CA HIS A 71 -4.82 3.42 -13.70
C HIS A 71 -3.38 3.71 -13.31
N LYS A 72 -2.91 4.88 -13.75
CA LYS A 72 -1.69 5.54 -13.27
C LYS A 72 -1.76 5.53 -11.75
N LEU A 73 -1.13 4.53 -11.15
CA LEU A 73 -0.83 4.43 -9.74
C LEU A 73 0.15 5.57 -9.47
N LEU A 74 -0.44 6.73 -9.12
CA LEU A 74 0.31 7.87 -8.60
C LEU A 74 0.98 7.39 -7.32
N GLN A 75 2.26 7.11 -7.52
CA GLN A 75 3.23 6.75 -6.52
C GLN A 75 3.67 8.06 -5.85
N ALA A 76 2.94 8.48 -4.81
CA ALA A 76 3.35 9.48 -3.83
C ALA A 76 2.34 9.34 -2.68
N SER A 77 2.72 9.03 -1.45
CA SER A 77 3.59 9.86 -0.66
C SER A 77 4.07 9.06 0.55
N GLN A 78 5.39 8.92 0.71
CA GLN A 78 5.98 8.52 1.98
C GLN A 78 6.00 9.77 2.87
N HIS A 79 4.97 9.95 3.69
CA HIS A 79 5.03 10.92 4.77
C HIS A 79 5.91 10.34 5.88
N SER A 80 7.20 10.65 5.78
CA SER A 80 8.16 10.57 6.88
C SER A 80 7.63 11.41 8.04
N LEU A 81 7.19 10.74 9.11
CA LEU A 81 6.92 11.38 10.39
C LEU A 81 8.27 11.67 11.05
N ALA A 82 8.80 12.86 10.79
CA ALA A 82 9.86 13.43 11.62
C ALA A 82 9.27 13.78 13.00
N PRO A 83 9.94 13.47 14.12
CA PRO A 83 9.54 13.98 15.43
C PRO A 83 9.87 15.47 15.48
N GLY A 84 8.83 16.30 15.44
CA GLY A 84 8.92 17.75 15.62
C GLY A 84 9.19 18.08 17.09
N ASN A 85 10.41 18.51 17.36
CA ASN A 85 10.83 19.04 18.65
C ASN A 85 10.33 20.48 18.84
N SER A 86 9.78 20.75 20.03
CA SER A 86 9.87 21.99 20.81
C SER A 86 9.60 23.35 20.14
N SER A 87 8.52 24.00 20.58
CA SER A 87 8.40 25.47 20.74
C SER A 87 7.34 25.72 21.83
N LYS A 88 7.71 26.07 23.07
CA LYS A 88 7.91 27.45 23.59
C LYS A 88 6.83 28.45 23.13
N SER A 89 5.85 28.70 23.98
CA SER A 89 5.19 30.00 24.23
C SER A 89 4.57 29.91 25.64
N GLU A 90 5.16 30.56 26.62
CA GLU A 90 4.89 31.95 27.06
C GLU A 90 3.45 32.18 27.55
N GLN A 91 3.26 31.90 28.84
CA GLN A 91 2.86 32.87 29.86
C GLN A 91 1.81 33.93 29.44
N THR A 92 0.54 33.66 29.76
CA THR A 92 -0.42 34.72 30.09
C THR A 92 -0.88 34.56 31.54
N ARG A 93 -0.43 35.52 32.35
CA ARG A 93 -0.97 35.83 33.68
C ARG A 93 -2.49 36.04 33.59
N GLY A 94 -3.23 35.31 34.40
CA GLY A 94 -4.64 35.56 34.68
C GLY A 94 -4.93 35.14 36.11
N LEU A 95 -4.69 36.04 37.06
CA LEU A 95 -5.16 35.94 38.43
C LEU A 95 -6.68 35.93 38.40
N ASN A 96 -7.33 34.84 38.81
CA ASN A 96 -8.70 34.86 39.29
C ASN A 96 -8.84 33.84 40.43
N SER A 97 -8.71 34.38 41.63
CA SER A 97 -9.01 33.76 42.91
C SER A 97 -10.50 33.46 42.99
N SER A 98 -10.87 32.19 42.85
CA SER A 98 -12.14 31.69 43.33
C SER A 98 -11.88 30.38 44.05
N SER A 99 -12.04 30.42 45.37
CA SER A 99 -11.94 29.32 46.31
C SER A 99 -12.84 28.14 45.87
N LYS A 100 -12.26 27.19 45.16
CA LYS A 100 -12.81 25.86 44.96
C LYS A 100 -11.96 24.90 45.78
N SER A 101 -12.62 24.23 46.71
CA SER A 101 -12.11 23.11 47.49
C SER A 101 -11.08 22.31 46.71
N GLU A 102 -9.85 22.29 47.22
CA GLU A 102 -8.76 21.48 46.71
C GLU A 102 -9.28 20.04 46.60
N PRO A 103 -9.31 19.44 45.39
CA PRO A 103 -9.69 18.05 45.27
C PRO A 103 -8.58 17.24 45.94
N GLU A 104 -8.85 16.69 47.13
CA GLU A 104 -8.01 15.69 47.77
C GLU A 104 -7.75 14.57 46.75
N HIS A 105 -6.54 14.56 46.18
CA HIS A 105 -6.16 13.51 45.26
C HIS A 105 -5.99 12.23 46.07
N PRO A 106 -6.78 11.17 45.81
CA PRO A 106 -6.58 9.91 46.48
C PRO A 106 -5.14 9.46 46.21
N ARG A 107 -4.34 9.31 47.28
CA ARG A 107 -2.96 8.87 47.16
C ARG A 107 -2.96 7.49 46.52
N ALA A 108 -2.37 7.39 45.32
CA ALA A 108 -2.22 6.13 44.63
C ALA A 108 -1.50 5.13 45.54
N THR A 109 -2.07 3.94 45.68
CA THR A 109 -1.45 2.88 46.48
C THR A 109 -0.27 2.29 45.72
N SER A 110 0.72 1.74 46.42
CA SER A 110 1.85 1.05 45.78
C SER A 110 1.40 -0.06 44.83
N GLN A 111 0.28 -0.74 45.14
CA GLN A 111 -0.32 -1.75 44.28
C GLN A 111 -0.82 -1.18 42.94
N GLN A 112 -1.44 0.00 42.96
CA GLN A 112 -1.90 0.68 41.74
C GLN A 112 -0.72 1.09 40.86
N ILE A 113 0.37 1.56 41.47
CA ILE A 113 1.59 1.93 40.76
C ILE A 113 2.22 0.69 40.09
N ILE A 114 2.36 -0.42 40.81
CA ILE A 114 2.90 -1.67 40.26
C ILE A 114 2.02 -2.22 39.13
N ALA A 115 0.70 -2.20 39.32
CA ALA A 115 -0.24 -2.65 38.29
C ALA A 115 -0.14 -1.81 37.01
N LEU A 116 0.01 -0.48 37.14
CA LEU A 116 0.22 0.41 36.01
C LEU A 116 1.54 0.12 35.29
N LEU A 117 2.65 -0.04 36.02
CA LEU A 117 3.95 -0.36 35.41
C LEU A 117 3.89 -1.70 34.65
N THR A 118 3.27 -2.72 35.26
CA THR A 118 3.08 -4.03 34.62
C THR A 118 2.22 -3.93 33.36
N LEU A 119 1.22 -3.03 33.34
CA LEU A 119 0.40 -2.78 32.16
C LEU A 119 1.21 -2.11 31.05
N LEU A 120 2.03 -1.11 31.39
CA LEU A 120 2.90 -0.44 30.43
C LEU A 120 3.90 -1.42 29.79
N ASP A 121 4.52 -2.29 30.60
CA ASP A 121 5.44 -3.32 30.09
C ASP A 121 4.75 -4.28 29.10
N LYS A 122 3.49 -4.65 29.37
CA LYS A 122 2.69 -5.49 28.46
C LYS A 122 2.38 -4.79 27.15
N LEU A 123 1.98 -3.52 27.21
CA LEU A 123 1.69 -2.73 26.01
C LEU A 123 2.95 -2.57 25.15
N ASP A 124 4.11 -2.33 25.76
CA ASP A 124 5.38 -2.26 25.04
C ASP A 124 5.70 -3.59 24.34
N ALA A 125 5.50 -4.73 25.01
CA ALA A 125 5.69 -6.04 24.41
C ALA A 125 4.71 -6.30 23.24
N GLU A 126 3.44 -5.91 23.38
CA GLU A 126 2.44 -6.03 22.32
C GLU A 126 2.78 -5.18 21.10
N VAL A 127 3.21 -3.93 21.31
CA VAL A 127 3.62 -3.02 20.24
C VAL A 127 4.86 -3.55 19.51
N VAL A 128 5.85 -4.08 20.24
CA VAL A 128 7.03 -4.71 19.62
C VAL A 128 6.61 -5.92 18.78
N GLY A 129 5.72 -6.77 19.28
CA GLY A 129 5.19 -7.92 18.53
C GLY A 129 4.42 -7.51 17.27
N GLU A 130 3.62 -6.44 17.35
CA GLU A 130 2.89 -5.89 16.22
C GLU A 130 3.83 -5.36 15.13
N VAL A 131 4.84 -4.58 15.53
CA VAL A 131 5.84 -4.02 14.61
C VAL A 131 6.58 -5.15 13.90
N GLN A 132 6.97 -6.21 14.61
CA GLN A 132 7.61 -7.36 14.00
C GLN A 132 6.69 -8.04 12.98
N ARG A 133 5.43 -8.29 13.32
CA ARG A 133 4.46 -8.90 12.40
C ARG A 133 4.26 -8.06 11.14
N VAL A 134 4.14 -6.74 11.28
CA VAL A 134 4.02 -5.82 10.13
C VAL A 134 5.28 -5.87 9.26
N GLN A 135 6.48 -5.93 9.85
CA GLN A 135 7.73 -6.07 9.09
C GLN A 135 7.79 -7.38 8.30
N GLU A 136 7.35 -8.48 8.89
CA GLU A 136 7.29 -9.80 8.24
C GLU A 136 6.31 -9.79 7.06
N ASN A 137 5.10 -9.23 7.25
CA ASN A 137 4.13 -9.06 6.17
C ASN A 137 4.68 -8.23 5.00
N ILE A 138 5.33 -7.10 5.30
CA ILE A 138 5.97 -6.26 4.27
C ILE A 138 7.04 -7.05 3.50
N LYS A 139 7.85 -7.86 4.21
CA LYS A 139 8.87 -8.71 3.60
C LYS A 139 8.27 -9.77 2.68
N GLU A 140 7.18 -10.41 3.11
CA GLU A 140 6.44 -11.41 2.34
C GLU A 140 5.83 -10.80 1.07
N THR A 141 5.06 -9.71 1.18
CA THR A 141 4.48 -9.03 0.02
C THR A 141 5.56 -8.57 -0.97
N ARG A 142 6.70 -8.08 -0.49
CA ARG A 142 7.84 -7.74 -1.36
C ARG A 142 8.44 -8.97 -2.07
N ALA A 143 8.41 -10.14 -1.46
CA ALA A 143 8.84 -11.38 -2.09
C ALA A 143 7.85 -11.81 -3.19
N GLU A 144 6.55 -11.77 -2.91
CA GLU A 144 5.48 -12.09 -3.87
C GLU A 144 5.54 -11.17 -5.11
N ILE A 145 5.70 -9.85 -4.91
CA ILE A 145 5.83 -8.89 -6.02
C ILE A 145 7.05 -9.24 -6.90
N ARG A 146 8.18 -9.63 -6.29
CA ARG A 146 9.37 -10.04 -7.04
C ARG A 146 9.11 -11.33 -7.83
N GLU A 147 8.39 -12.28 -7.27
CA GLU A 147 8.00 -13.50 -7.96
C GLU A 147 7.05 -13.25 -9.12
N TYR A 148 5.98 -12.48 -8.91
CA TYR A 148 5.06 -12.07 -9.96
C TYR A 148 5.80 -11.38 -11.12
N ARG A 149 6.74 -10.48 -10.83
CA ARG A 149 7.57 -9.82 -11.86
C ARG A 149 8.49 -10.78 -12.59
N ARG A 150 9.01 -11.83 -11.93
CA ARG A 150 9.78 -12.89 -12.59
C ARG A 150 8.88 -13.72 -13.52
N GLU A 151 7.72 -14.14 -13.03
CA GLU A 151 6.77 -14.92 -13.81
C GLU A 151 6.25 -14.15 -15.03
N LYS A 152 5.90 -12.87 -14.86
CA LYS A 152 5.47 -12.00 -15.97
C LYS A 152 6.52 -11.94 -17.07
N ARG A 153 7.80 -11.76 -16.73
CA ARG A 153 8.91 -11.79 -17.69
C ARG A 153 9.03 -13.16 -18.38
N ALA A 154 8.96 -14.25 -17.62
CA ALA A 154 9.01 -15.61 -18.18
C ALA A 154 7.83 -15.92 -19.12
N ARG A 155 6.64 -15.34 -18.89
CA ARG A 155 5.50 -15.47 -19.82
C ARG A 155 5.75 -14.72 -21.12
N VAL A 156 6.27 -13.51 -21.05
CA VAL A 156 6.62 -12.71 -22.24
C VAL A 156 7.69 -13.42 -23.07
N GLU A 157 8.74 -13.93 -22.43
CA GLU A 157 9.82 -14.65 -23.12
C GLU A 157 9.30 -15.90 -23.83
N ARG A 158 8.51 -16.74 -23.15
CA ARG A 158 7.86 -17.91 -23.77
C ARG A 158 6.95 -17.54 -24.93
N GLY A 159 6.25 -16.40 -24.84
CA GLY A 159 5.43 -15.89 -25.93
C GLY A 159 6.27 -15.54 -27.16
N ARG A 160 7.42 -14.88 -26.94
CA ARG A 160 8.38 -14.54 -27.98
C ARG A 160 8.98 -15.78 -28.62
N GLU A 161 9.47 -16.74 -27.83
CA GLU A 161 10.02 -18.01 -28.34
C GLU A 161 9.01 -18.74 -29.22
N ARG A 162 7.74 -18.84 -28.79
CA ARG A 162 6.67 -19.45 -29.60
C ARG A 162 6.43 -18.70 -30.90
N ALA A 163 6.42 -17.37 -30.88
CA ALA A 163 6.26 -16.57 -32.08
C ALA A 163 7.43 -16.76 -33.05
N GLU A 164 8.67 -16.84 -32.54
CA GLU A 164 9.85 -17.11 -33.35
C GLU A 164 9.83 -18.52 -33.94
N VAL A 165 9.41 -19.53 -33.18
CA VAL A 165 9.23 -20.90 -33.68
C VAL A 165 8.17 -20.93 -34.78
N MET A 166 7.00 -20.32 -34.56
CA MET A 166 5.95 -20.24 -35.57
C MET A 166 6.46 -19.56 -36.84
N LYS A 167 7.16 -18.41 -36.72
CA LYS A 167 7.75 -17.72 -37.86
C LYS A 167 8.73 -18.60 -38.65
N ARG A 168 9.51 -19.46 -37.98
CA ARG A 168 10.42 -20.41 -38.66
C ARG A 168 9.69 -21.56 -39.34
N MET A 169 8.54 -21.98 -38.80
CA MET A 169 7.75 -23.08 -39.34
C MET A 169 6.75 -22.64 -40.41
N THR A 170 6.31 -21.38 -40.40
CA THR A 170 5.40 -20.85 -41.42
C THR A 170 6.18 -20.62 -42.71
N VAL A 171 5.74 -21.27 -43.78
CA VAL A 171 6.21 -21.03 -45.13
C VAL A 171 5.93 -19.57 -45.49
N GLY A 172 6.99 -18.82 -45.86
CA GLY A 172 6.86 -17.40 -46.18
C GLY A 172 5.83 -17.16 -47.28
N ALA A 173 5.14 -16.02 -47.24
CA ALA A 173 4.17 -15.65 -48.29
C ALA A 173 4.81 -15.64 -49.69
N ASP A 174 6.12 -15.40 -49.75
CA ASP A 174 6.90 -15.31 -50.98
C ASP A 174 7.44 -16.67 -51.47
N SER A 175 7.11 -17.77 -50.79
CA SER A 175 7.61 -19.09 -51.18
C SER A 175 6.84 -19.65 -52.38
N ASP A 176 7.56 -20.33 -53.27
CA ASP A 176 7.03 -21.01 -54.47
C ASP A 176 5.85 -21.97 -54.16
N PHE A 177 5.74 -22.46 -52.91
CA PHE A 177 4.57 -23.18 -52.42
C PHE A 177 3.24 -22.47 -52.70
N TRP A 178 3.19 -21.13 -52.60
CA TRP A 178 2.01 -20.32 -52.87
C TRP A 178 1.92 -19.87 -54.34
N ALA A 179 2.98 -20.02 -55.13
CA ALA A 179 3.03 -19.61 -56.54
C ALA A 179 2.30 -20.57 -57.49
N GLY A 180 1.84 -21.73 -57.01
CA GLY A 180 0.88 -22.60 -57.71
C GLY A 180 1.38 -23.21 -59.03
N VAL A 181 2.70 -23.37 -59.19
CA VAL A 181 3.32 -24.02 -60.36
C VAL A 181 3.31 -25.54 -60.23
#